data_AF-A0A7G6YTU9-F1
#
_entry.id   AF-A0A7G6YTU9-F1
#
_cell.length_a   1.000
_cell.length_b   1.000
_cell.length_c   1.000
_cell.angle_alpha   90.00
_cell.angle_beta   90.00
_cell.angle_gamma   90.00
#
_symmetry.space_group_name_H-M   'P 1'
#
loop_
_entity.id
_entity.type
_entity.pdbx_description
1 polymer ?
#
loop_
_entity_poly.entity_id
_entity_poly.type
_entity_poly.pdbx_seq_one_letter_code
_entity_poly.pdbx_strand_id
1 'polypeptide(L)'
;MLNVLDRLRSGQQALPWLTCVDSQSVHLAPNIFERRGLDGDKCVKGRKRQILTDSAGRIWSAHVHAAHQHDSGCGPTLLLQRSWGG
;
A
#
# COMPACT_ATOMS: atom_id res chain seq x y z
N MET A 1 11.49 -7.24 -8.91
CA MET A 1 12.68 -8.04 -8.49
C MET A 1 13.59 -7.35 -7.47
N LEU A 2 13.55 -6.02 -7.29
CA LEU A 2 14.45 -5.33 -6.34
C LEU A 2 14.37 -5.86 -4.89
N ASN A 3 13.16 -6.00 -4.34
CA ASN A 3 13.00 -6.51 -2.96
C ASN A 3 13.54 -7.92 -2.77
N VAL A 4 13.42 -8.78 -3.79
CA VAL A 4 13.97 -10.14 -3.76
C VAL A 4 15.48 -10.11 -3.65
N LEU A 5 16.13 -9.30 -4.51
CA LEU A 5 17.59 -9.14 -4.49
C LEU A 5 18.08 -8.57 -3.17
N ASP A 6 17.40 -7.55 -2.64
CA ASP A 6 17.76 -6.95 -1.35
C ASP A 6 17.59 -7.92 -0.18
N ARG A 7 16.54 -8.75 -0.20
CA ARG A 7 16.33 -9.82 0.79
C ARG A 7 17.44 -10.86 0.75
N LEU A 8 17.79 -11.35 -0.45
CA LEU A 8 18.87 -12.31 -0.62
C LEU A 8 20.21 -11.73 -0.17
N ARG A 9 20.51 -10.47 -0.50
CA ARG A 9 21.69 -9.74 0.01
C ARG A 9 21.69 -9.60 1.52
N SER A 10 20.52 -9.51 2.14
CA SER A 10 20.35 -9.45 3.61
C SER A 10 20.35 -10.84 4.27
N GLY A 11 20.66 -11.92 3.53
CA GLY A 11 20.63 -13.29 4.04
C GLY A 11 19.22 -13.84 4.31
N GLN A 12 18.18 -13.20 3.77
CA GLN A 12 16.78 -13.62 3.93
C GLN A 12 16.30 -14.42 2.71
N GLN A 13 15.24 -15.21 2.89
CA GLN A 13 14.56 -15.86 1.76
C GLN A 13 14.01 -14.83 0.77
N ALA A 14 14.01 -15.19 -0.52
CA ALA A 14 13.54 -14.36 -1.63
C ALA A 14 12.16 -13.75 -1.38
N LEU A 15 11.27 -14.52 -0.75
CA LEU A 15 9.91 -14.13 -0.41
C LEU A 15 9.75 -13.97 1.11
N PRO A 16 8.95 -13.00 1.56
CA PRO A 16 8.68 -12.80 2.97
C PRO A 16 7.65 -13.80 3.47
N TRP A 17 7.87 -14.33 4.67
CA TRP A 17 6.90 -15.21 5.35
C TRP A 17 5.74 -14.42 5.97
N LEU A 18 5.96 -13.13 6.28
CA LEU A 18 4.99 -12.21 6.86
C LEU A 18 5.02 -10.89 6.11
N THR A 19 3.83 -10.33 5.92
CA THR A 19 3.62 -8.98 5.40
C THR A 19 2.58 -8.25 6.22
N CYS A 20 2.76 -6.93 6.38
CA CYS A 20 1.82 -6.05 7.06
C CYS A 20 1.13 -5.15 6.03
N VAL A 21 -0.15 -4.90 6.22
CA VAL A 21 -0.91 -3.91 5.45
C VAL A 21 -1.25 -2.75 6.36
N ASP A 22 -0.94 -1.54 5.91
CA ASP A 22 -1.33 -0.31 6.59
C ASP A 22 -2.14 0.59 5.66
N SER A 23 -3.13 1.30 6.22
CA SER A 23 -3.97 2.25 5.48
C SER A 23 -3.82 3.68 6.03
N GLN A 24 -3.47 4.60 5.13
CA GLN A 24 -3.21 5.98 5.50
C GLN A 24 -3.96 6.96 4.59
N SER A 25 -4.71 7.86 5.21
CA SER A 25 -5.39 8.97 4.53
C SER A 25 -4.52 10.22 4.61
N VAL A 26 -4.34 10.91 3.49
CA VAL A 26 -3.51 12.12 3.38
C VAL A 26 -4.27 13.22 2.67
N HIS A 27 -4.09 14.46 3.12
CA HIS A 27 -4.66 15.63 2.44
C HIS A 27 -4.05 15.79 1.05
N LEU A 28 -4.88 16.24 0.10
CA LEU A 28 -4.43 16.58 -1.25
C LEU A 28 -4.32 18.09 -1.41
N ALA A 29 -3.32 18.53 -2.18
CA ALA A 29 -3.21 19.91 -2.62
C ALA A 29 -4.50 20.34 -3.35
N PRO A 30 -4.97 21.60 -3.24
CA PRO A 30 -6.30 22.02 -3.69
C PRO A 30 -6.67 21.60 -5.12
N ASN A 31 -5.71 21.62 -6.05
CA ASN A 31 -5.93 21.38 -7.48
C ASN A 31 -5.77 19.92 -7.94
N ILE A 32 -5.60 18.97 -7.01
CA ILE A 32 -5.53 17.53 -7.34
C ILE A 32 -6.89 16.90 -7.13
N PHE A 33 -7.59 16.53 -8.20
CA PHE A 33 -8.95 16.00 -8.13
C PHE A 33 -9.00 14.47 -8.23
N GLU A 34 -7.95 13.85 -8.76
CA GLU A 34 -7.86 12.41 -8.95
C GLU A 34 -7.90 11.67 -7.61
N ARG A 35 -8.80 10.69 -7.52
CA ARG A 35 -8.93 9.82 -6.34
C ARG A 35 -9.05 10.66 -5.05
N ARG A 36 -9.81 11.75 -5.11
CA ARG A 36 -10.14 12.60 -3.95
C ARG A 36 -11.41 12.10 -3.25
N GLY A 37 -11.41 12.12 -1.93
CA GLY A 37 -12.52 11.79 -1.05
C GLY A 37 -12.34 12.42 0.32
N LEU A 38 -13.34 12.24 1.19
CA LEU A 38 -13.26 12.60 2.60
C LEU A 38 -13.19 11.32 3.42
N ASP A 39 -12.10 11.13 4.16
CA ASP A 39 -12.08 10.18 5.27
C ASP A 39 -12.76 10.87 6.45
N GLY A 40 -14.01 10.49 6.72
CA GLY A 40 -14.84 11.11 7.75
C GLY A 40 -14.31 10.89 9.16
N ASP A 41 -13.74 9.71 9.42
CA ASP A 41 -13.21 9.36 10.74
C ASP A 41 -11.95 10.16 11.06
N LYS A 42 -11.12 10.42 10.05
CA LYS A 42 -9.86 11.17 10.18
C LYS A 42 -9.99 12.66 9.84
N CYS A 43 -11.17 13.10 9.40
CA CYS A 43 -11.40 14.45 8.85
C CYS A 43 -10.43 14.83 7.71
N VAL A 44 -9.99 13.86 6.91
CA VAL A 44 -9.00 14.08 5.84
C VAL A 44 -9.66 14.19 4.48
N LYS A 45 -9.64 15.39 3.89
CA LYS A 45 -10.02 15.62 2.49
C LYS A 45 -8.83 15.34 1.56
N GLY A 46 -8.78 14.14 1.00
CA GLY A 46 -7.73 13.76 0.08
C GLY A 46 -7.84 12.31 -0.39
N ARG A 47 -6.77 11.55 -0.31
CA ARG A 47 -6.72 10.15 -0.79
C ARG A 47 -6.26 9.21 0.30
N LYS A 48 -6.65 7.95 0.20
CA LYS A 48 -6.15 6.88 1.06
C LYS A 48 -5.19 6.00 0.27
N ARG A 49 -4.08 5.65 0.91
CA ARG A 49 -3.10 4.70 0.37
C ARG A 49 -3.08 3.49 1.28
N GLN A 50 -3.04 2.33 0.67
CA GLN A 50 -2.79 1.07 1.35
C GLN A 50 -1.44 0.56 0.88
N ILE A 51 -0.61 0.13 1.82
CA ILE A 51 0.78 -0.28 1.56
C ILE A 51 0.99 -1.66 2.17
N LEU A 52 1.51 -2.58 1.36
CA LEU A 52 1.95 -3.89 1.82
C LEU A 52 3.46 -3.86 2.05
N THR A 53 3.91 -4.14 3.26
CA THR A 53 5.35 -4.22 3.59
C THR A 53 5.75 -5.58 4.13
N ASP A 54 7.02 -5.95 4.02
CA ASP A 54 7.58 -7.06 4.81
C ASP A 54 8.04 -6.61 6.20
N SER A 55 8.54 -7.55 7.00
CA SER A 55 9.06 -7.29 8.35
C SER A 55 10.28 -6.37 8.42
N ALA A 56 10.96 -6.12 7.31
CA ALA A 56 12.08 -5.17 7.23
C ALA A 56 11.66 -3.81 6.65
N GLY A 57 10.35 -3.60 6.41
CA GLY A 57 9.81 -2.35 5.89
C GLY A 57 9.88 -2.18 4.38
N ARG A 58 10.22 -3.22 3.60
CA ARG A 58 10.25 -3.13 2.13
C ARG A 58 8.83 -3.08 1.59
N ILE A 59 8.54 -2.15 0.68
CA ILE A 59 7.22 -2.02 0.05
C ILE A 59 7.07 -3.03 -1.08
N TRP A 60 6.08 -3.92 -0.96
CA TRP A 60 5.77 -4.97 -1.94
C TRP A 60 4.66 -4.59 -2.91
N SER A 61 3.72 -3.78 -2.46
CA SER A 61 2.61 -3.27 -3.26
C SER A 61 2.05 -2.02 -2.61
N ALA A 62 1.47 -1.14 -3.42
CA ALA A 62 0.77 0.04 -2.95
C ALA A 62 -0.44 0.31 -3.85
N HIS A 63 -1.57 0.56 -3.21
CA HIS A 63 -2.81 0.91 -3.88
C HIS A 63 -3.32 2.24 -3.32
N VAL A 64 -3.69 3.14 -4.22
CA VAL A 64 -4.13 4.49 -3.86
C VAL A 64 -5.55 4.68 -4.35
N HIS A 65 -6.44 5.17 -3.52
CA HIS A 65 -7.85 5.35 -3.87
C HIS A 65 -8.44 6.56 -3.14
N ALA A 66 -9.68 6.90 -3.44
CA ALA A 66 -10.34 8.02 -2.78
C ALA A 66 -10.47 7.76 -1.27
N ALA A 67 -10.29 8.81 -0.46
CA ALA A 67 -10.18 8.65 1.00
C ALA A 67 -11.45 8.12 1.68
N HIS A 68 -12.62 8.30 1.05
CA HIS A 68 -13.91 7.80 1.52
C HIS A 68 -14.10 6.29 1.28
N GLN A 69 -13.26 5.65 0.46
CA GLN A 69 -13.39 4.22 0.21
C GLN A 69 -12.84 3.41 1.39
N HIS A 70 -13.54 2.31 1.70
CA HIS A 70 -13.29 1.50 2.89
C HIS A 70 -12.20 0.44 2.64
N ASP A 71 -11.46 0.12 3.70
CA ASP A 71 -10.26 -0.68 3.57
C ASP A 71 -10.55 -2.14 3.20
N SER A 72 -11.69 -2.70 3.63
CA SER A 72 -12.08 -4.07 3.29
C SER A 72 -12.28 -4.29 1.79
N GLY A 73 -12.71 -3.26 1.05
CA GLY A 73 -12.93 -3.35 -0.39
C GLY A 73 -11.67 -3.13 -1.21
N CYS A 74 -10.74 -2.30 -0.72
CA CYS A 74 -9.52 -1.94 -1.46
C CYS A 74 -8.30 -2.78 -1.06
N GLY A 75 -8.26 -3.30 0.17
CA GLY A 75 -7.13 -4.05 0.74
C GLY A 75 -6.73 -5.26 -0.08
N PRO A 76 -7.68 -6.12 -0.50
CA PRO A 76 -7.38 -7.30 -1.32
C PRO A 76 -6.68 -6.98 -2.65
N THR A 77 -6.86 -5.77 -3.21
CA THR A 77 -6.20 -5.35 -4.44
C THR A 77 -4.68 -5.38 -4.33
N LEU A 78 -4.12 -5.17 -3.13
CA LEU A 78 -2.68 -5.25 -2.89
C LEU A 78 -2.10 -6.64 -3.16
N LEU A 79 -2.88 -7.70 -2.96
CA LEU A 79 -2.48 -9.08 -3.19
C LEU A 79 -2.58 -9.48 -4.67
N LEU A 80 -3.49 -8.84 -5.42
CA LEU A 80 -3.70 -9.09 -6.86
C LEU A 80 -2.65 -8.41 -7.74
N GLN A 81 -2.09 -7.28 -7.30
CA GLN A 81 -1.01 -6.59 -8.01
C GLN A 81 0.37 -7.27 -7.86
N ARG A 82 0.40 -8.46 -7.29
CA ARG A 82 1.62 -9.15 -6.89
C ARG A 82 2.17 -9.95 -8.07
N SER A 83 3.15 -9.40 -8.78
CA SER A 83 4.01 -10.18 -9.67
C SER A 83 5.04 -10.94 -8.84
N TRP A 84 4.63 -12.07 -8.25
CA TRP A 84 5.59 -13.07 -7.79
C TRP A 84 6.28 -13.58 -9.04
N GLY A 85 7.61 -13.56 -9.08
CA GLY A 85 8.37 -13.97 -10.26
C GLY A 85 7.84 -15.27 -10.84
N GLY A 86 7.23 -15.16 -12.02
CA GLY A 86 7.27 -16.19 -13.05
C GLY A 86 8.49 -15.94 -13.92
#